data_AF-A0AAN6T4G8-F1
#
_entry.id   AF-A0AAN6T4G8-F1
#
_cell.length_a   1.000
_cell.length_b   1.000
_cell.length_c   1.000
_cell.angle_alpha   90.00
_cell.angle_beta   90.00
_cell.angle_gamma   90.00
#
_symmetry.space_group_name_H-M   'P 1'
#
loop_
_entity.id
_entity.type
_entity.pdbx_description
1 polymer ?
#
loop_
_entity_poly.entity_id
_entity_poly.type
_entity_poly.pdbx_seq_one_letter_code
_entity_poly.pdbx_strand_id
1 'polypeptide(L)'
;MPIQWLISVCFDGLPSWFPDPVRLLKVTATLTAVALTKQYASGRTNPSERNMHGRVVLMTGGTSGIGAAAALELARRGAQLVLLTRQPATDPFLAEYVDDLRARSGNRLVYAEQVDLADLYSVRQFATRWIDNAPPRRLDMVVLCGSTLVPPGGERVETAEGVELTWMVNYLANFHLLGILSPAIRAQPFDREVRIVVPTCSSYIASPKLDGEAVVTGARDDLEPWRPGRAYARSKLAMMVFARAYQKHLDTYKRPDELPMNARVVLVDPGLARTVSMRRWLTRGSLVGLLLYLVFYFFAWLFLKSPHMAAQSLLYAAMDGSLGRGPGGRLIKECIEVDCARKDVDDEEVAKKLWESSDKLIERVEKEQAVKRARAKREQEKKEEEAKKAAQVDEIEALVGTIKKGKAKQAKEVPKNSKKGKSTGNGAKPTQPAPFNPSQCHPVFFTAKLRRPPFNALSGSQSSPVAHGYVYQDAPGGSKKSGVPRL
;
A
#
# COMPACT_ATOMS: atom_id res chain seq x y z
N MET A 1 49.86 -30.69 21.46
CA MET A 1 50.37 -30.83 22.84
C MET A 1 50.05 -29.57 23.65
N PRO A 2 48.81 -29.40 24.13
CA PRO A 2 48.45 -28.25 24.97
C PRO A 2 49.02 -28.36 26.40
N ILE A 3 49.31 -29.58 26.87
CA ILE A 3 49.75 -29.83 28.25
C ILE A 3 51.17 -29.31 28.51
N GLN A 4 52.12 -29.56 27.61
CA GLN A 4 53.49 -29.05 27.74
C GLN A 4 53.54 -27.52 27.73
N TRP A 5 52.71 -26.89 26.89
CA TRP A 5 52.55 -25.44 26.86
C TRP A 5 51.94 -24.91 28.17
N LEU A 6 50.87 -25.53 28.67
CA LEU A 6 50.27 -25.15 29.96
C LEU A 6 51.23 -25.29 31.14
N ILE A 7 52.03 -26.36 31.18
CA ILE A 7 53.07 -26.57 32.20
C ILE A 7 54.11 -25.45 32.11
N SER A 8 54.63 -25.13 30.91
CA SER A 8 55.57 -24.01 30.75
C SER A 8 54.98 -22.66 31.15
N VAL A 9 53.69 -22.39 30.87
CA VAL A 9 53.03 -21.16 31.30
C VAL A 9 52.85 -21.09 32.82
N CYS A 10 52.61 -22.22 33.48
CA CYS A 10 52.48 -22.29 34.94
C CYS A 10 53.81 -22.12 35.68
N PHE A 11 54.91 -22.66 35.17
CA PHE A 11 56.21 -22.61 35.83
C PHE A 11 57.09 -21.43 35.38
N ASP A 12 57.08 -21.09 34.08
CA ASP A 12 57.95 -20.07 33.49
C ASP A 12 57.22 -18.72 33.25
N GLY A 13 55.92 -18.66 33.53
CA GLY A 13 55.09 -17.48 33.30
C GLY A 13 54.62 -17.32 31.85
N LEU A 14 53.90 -16.23 31.57
CA LEU A 14 53.40 -15.97 30.21
C LEU A 14 54.57 -15.62 29.28
N PRO A 15 54.63 -16.20 28.06
CA PRO A 15 55.68 -15.89 27.10
C PRO A 15 55.75 -14.39 26.78
N SER A 16 56.95 -13.86 26.52
CA SER A 16 57.16 -12.43 26.24
C SER A 16 56.42 -11.89 25.00
N TRP A 17 56.03 -12.76 24.08
CA TRP A 17 55.20 -12.43 22.92
C TRP A 17 53.69 -12.42 23.23
N PHE A 18 53.28 -12.93 24.39
CA PHE A 18 51.88 -12.96 24.79
C PHE A 18 51.44 -11.56 25.25
N PRO A 19 50.29 -11.06 24.78
CA PRO A 19 49.82 -9.74 25.18
C PRO A 19 49.67 -9.67 26.70
N ASP A 20 50.07 -8.54 27.30
CA ASP A 20 49.93 -8.27 28.74
C ASP A 20 48.54 -8.72 29.24
N PRO A 21 48.45 -9.64 30.23
CA PRO A 21 47.19 -10.19 30.70
C PRO A 21 46.22 -9.11 31.20
N VAL A 22 46.72 -7.97 31.70
CA VAL A 22 45.88 -6.83 32.07
C VAL A 22 45.25 -6.18 30.83
N ARG A 23 45.98 -6.09 29.72
CA ARG A 23 45.43 -5.60 28.43
C ARG A 23 44.41 -6.59 27.87
N LEU A 24 44.66 -7.89 27.93
CA LEU A 24 43.69 -8.91 27.52
C LEU A 24 42.41 -8.85 28.35
N LEU A 25 42.53 -8.70 29.67
CA LEU A 25 41.37 -8.55 30.54
C LEU A 25 40.56 -7.29 30.19
N LYS A 26 41.22 -6.15 29.96
CA LYS A 26 40.56 -4.91 29.53
C LYS A 26 39.85 -5.07 28.19
N VAL A 27 40.50 -5.68 27.20
CA VAL A 27 39.93 -5.90 25.86
C VAL A 27 38.74 -6.86 25.92
N THR A 28 38.88 -8.00 26.60
CA THR A 28 37.79 -8.98 26.76
C THR A 28 36.62 -8.38 27.53
N ALA A 29 36.85 -7.63 28.61
CA ALA A 29 35.80 -6.93 29.33
C ALA A 29 35.09 -5.89 28.45
N THR A 30 35.83 -5.12 27.65
CA THR A 30 35.26 -4.14 26.71
C THR A 30 34.42 -4.81 25.63
N LEU A 31 34.93 -5.87 25.00
CA LEU A 31 34.19 -6.63 23.98
C LEU A 31 32.93 -7.26 24.56
N THR A 32 33.00 -7.79 25.78
CA THR A 32 31.85 -8.37 26.49
C THR A 32 30.82 -7.29 26.79
N ALA A 33 31.23 -6.12 27.28
CA ALA A 33 30.33 -4.99 27.53
C ALA A 33 29.64 -4.51 26.24
N VAL A 34 30.38 -4.43 25.13
CA VAL A 34 29.82 -4.09 23.81
C VAL A 34 28.83 -5.16 23.34
N ALA A 35 29.16 -6.44 23.48
CA ALA A 35 28.30 -7.55 23.10
C ALA A 35 26.99 -7.57 23.92
N LEU A 36 27.08 -7.41 25.25
CA LEU A 36 25.92 -7.34 26.14
C LEU A 36 25.04 -6.12 25.84
N THR A 37 25.66 -4.96 25.60
CA THR A 37 24.94 -3.75 25.18
C THR A 37 24.22 -3.98 23.86
N LYS A 38 24.89 -4.63 22.88
CA LYS A 38 24.29 -4.92 21.58
C LYS A 38 23.13 -5.91 21.71
N GLN A 39 23.27 -6.93 22.56
CA GLN A 39 22.22 -7.92 22.82
C GLN A 39 21.01 -7.25 23.47
N TYR A 40 21.22 -6.42 24.49
CA TYR A 40 20.17 -5.64 25.13
C TYR A 40 19.45 -4.70 24.15
N ALA A 41 20.20 -3.90 23.39
CA ALA A 41 19.65 -2.95 22.43
C ALA A 41 18.93 -3.63 21.25
N SER A 42 19.29 -4.87 20.91
CA SER A 42 18.61 -5.62 19.84
C SER A 42 17.21 -6.08 20.25
N GLY A 43 16.92 -6.18 21.54
CA GLY A 43 15.61 -6.55 22.04
C GLY A 43 15.31 -8.05 21.91
N ARG A 44 14.04 -8.41 22.15
CA ARG A 44 13.60 -9.82 22.12
C ARG A 44 13.27 -10.30 20.72
N THR A 45 13.58 -11.57 20.47
CA THR A 45 13.09 -12.31 19.30
C THR A 45 11.69 -12.85 19.55
N ASN A 46 10.91 -12.98 18.49
CA ASN A 46 9.57 -13.52 18.58
C ASN A 46 9.61 -15.01 18.97
N PRO A 47 8.99 -15.42 20.09
CA PRO A 47 8.94 -16.81 20.50
C PRO A 47 7.87 -17.62 19.73
N SER A 48 6.87 -16.96 19.15
CA SER A 48 5.69 -17.62 18.58
C SER A 48 5.92 -17.98 17.12
N GLU A 49 5.86 -19.26 16.79
CA GLU A 49 5.94 -19.74 15.41
C GLU A 49 4.56 -20.17 14.92
N ARG A 50 4.13 -19.62 13.78
CA ARG A 50 2.86 -19.98 13.13
C ARG A 50 3.08 -20.12 11.63
N ASN A 51 2.58 -21.22 11.08
CA ASN A 51 2.51 -21.40 9.65
C ASN A 51 1.44 -20.46 9.05
N MET A 52 1.79 -19.71 8.01
CA MET A 52 0.95 -18.70 7.38
C MET A 52 0.39 -19.15 6.02
N HIS A 53 0.56 -20.42 5.64
CA HIS A 53 -0.04 -20.95 4.40
C HIS A 53 -1.54 -20.70 4.33
N GLY A 54 -1.97 -20.24 3.16
CA GLY A 54 -3.37 -19.94 2.88
C GLY A 54 -3.92 -18.72 3.63
N ARG A 55 -3.08 -17.92 4.30
CA ARG A 55 -3.50 -16.62 4.87
C ARG A 55 -3.14 -15.49 3.93
N VAL A 56 -4.09 -14.58 3.71
CA VAL A 56 -3.90 -13.38 2.90
C VAL A 56 -3.58 -12.20 3.80
N VAL A 57 -2.40 -11.61 3.60
CA VAL A 57 -1.89 -10.48 4.36
C VAL A 57 -1.77 -9.27 3.44
N LEU A 58 -2.54 -8.23 3.76
CA LEU A 58 -2.43 -6.92 3.16
C LEU A 58 -1.43 -6.08 3.94
N MET A 59 -0.46 -5.45 3.28
CA MET A 59 0.61 -4.74 3.98
C MET A 59 0.95 -3.40 3.32
N THR A 60 0.79 -2.30 4.07
CA THR A 60 1.35 -1.00 3.67
C THR A 60 2.80 -0.89 4.13
N GLY A 61 3.66 -0.21 3.36
CA GLY A 61 5.07 0.01 3.75
C GLY A 61 5.95 -1.24 3.76
N GLY A 62 5.60 -2.27 2.98
CA GLY A 62 6.32 -3.54 2.92
C GLY A 62 7.64 -3.54 2.13
N THR A 63 8.06 -2.41 1.55
CA THR A 63 9.23 -2.34 0.64
C THR A 63 10.52 -1.88 1.29
N SER A 64 10.47 -1.36 2.53
CA SER A 64 11.68 -0.88 3.20
C SER A 64 11.65 -1.08 4.71
N GLY A 65 12.85 -1.03 5.33
CA GLY A 65 13.02 -1.05 6.78
C GLY A 65 12.33 -2.22 7.46
N ILE A 66 11.54 -1.92 8.49
CA ILE A 66 10.86 -2.91 9.33
C ILE A 66 9.82 -3.68 8.51
N GLY A 67 9.10 -2.97 7.63
CA GLY A 67 8.07 -3.58 6.79
C GLY A 67 8.63 -4.62 5.82
N ALA A 68 9.76 -4.32 5.17
CA ALA A 68 10.45 -5.29 4.31
C ALA A 68 10.91 -6.55 5.06
N ALA A 69 11.41 -6.38 6.29
CA ALA A 69 11.82 -7.51 7.12
C ALA A 69 10.63 -8.38 7.55
N ALA A 70 9.51 -7.75 7.94
CA ALA A 70 8.28 -8.47 8.28
C ALA A 70 7.67 -9.16 7.05
N ALA A 71 7.67 -8.50 5.88
CA ALA A 71 7.19 -9.09 4.63
C ALA A 71 7.99 -10.36 4.27
N LEU A 72 9.33 -10.31 4.33
CA LEU A 72 10.15 -11.50 4.06
C LEU A 72 9.84 -12.65 5.02
N GLU A 73 9.71 -12.38 6.31
CA GLU A 73 9.46 -13.42 7.31
C GLU A 73 8.04 -14.01 7.20
N LEU A 74 7.04 -13.20 6.85
CA LEU A 74 5.68 -13.68 6.56
C LEU A 74 5.65 -14.51 5.26
N ALA A 75 6.36 -14.07 4.22
CA ALA A 75 6.47 -14.78 2.95
C ALA A 75 7.13 -16.15 3.14
N ARG A 76 8.23 -16.23 3.92
CA ARG A 76 8.94 -17.48 4.25
C ARG A 76 8.04 -18.51 4.94
N ARG A 77 7.04 -18.04 5.69
CA ARG A 77 6.04 -18.89 6.37
C ARG A 77 4.83 -19.22 5.49
N GLY A 78 4.88 -18.87 4.20
CA GLY A 78 3.86 -19.24 3.23
C GLY A 78 2.66 -18.30 3.12
N ALA A 79 2.71 -17.11 3.73
CA ALA A 79 1.65 -16.12 3.61
C ALA A 79 1.47 -15.67 2.16
N GLN A 80 0.22 -15.49 1.72
CA GLN A 80 -0.05 -14.74 0.50
C GLN A 80 0.03 -13.25 0.84
N LEU A 81 1.05 -12.56 0.33
CA LEU A 81 1.27 -11.15 0.61
C LEU A 81 0.73 -10.27 -0.53
N VAL A 82 0.02 -9.22 -0.17
CA VAL A 82 -0.33 -8.11 -1.07
C VAL A 82 0.30 -6.84 -0.52
N LEU A 83 1.41 -6.43 -1.13
CA LEU A 83 2.13 -5.21 -0.76
C LEU A 83 1.45 -4.00 -1.39
N LEU A 84 1.01 -3.08 -0.54
CA LEU A 84 0.45 -1.80 -0.95
C LEU A 84 1.57 -0.78 -1.07
N THR A 85 1.85 -0.38 -2.30
CA THR A 85 3.01 0.44 -2.64
C THR A 85 2.59 1.68 -3.42
N ARG A 86 3.28 2.79 -3.18
CA ARG A 86 3.03 4.03 -3.92
C ARG A 86 3.29 3.88 -5.43
N GLN A 87 4.35 3.16 -5.79
CA GLN A 87 4.69 2.93 -7.18
C GLN A 87 3.71 1.94 -7.83
N PRO A 88 3.39 2.13 -9.13
CA PRO A 88 2.58 1.19 -9.88
C PRO A 88 3.29 -0.16 -10.01
N ALA A 89 2.53 -1.25 -10.14
CA ALA A 89 3.09 -2.60 -10.32
C ALA A 89 3.94 -2.76 -11.60
N THR A 90 3.79 -1.84 -12.55
CA THR A 90 4.61 -1.75 -13.78
C THR A 90 5.99 -1.12 -13.56
N ASP A 91 6.25 -0.56 -12.37
CA ASP A 91 7.55 0.01 -12.05
C ASP A 91 8.62 -1.11 -11.99
N PRO A 92 9.74 -0.97 -12.71
CA PRO A 92 10.73 -2.03 -12.83
C PRO A 92 11.40 -2.37 -11.48
N PHE A 93 11.64 -1.37 -10.63
CA PHE A 93 12.26 -1.60 -9.31
C PHE A 93 11.32 -2.34 -8.37
N LEU A 94 10.03 -2.03 -8.41
CA LEU A 94 9.04 -2.76 -7.63
C LEU A 94 8.88 -4.21 -8.11
N ALA A 95 8.84 -4.43 -9.42
CA ALA A 95 8.78 -5.77 -9.99
C ALA A 95 9.99 -6.61 -9.57
N GLU A 96 11.21 -6.07 -9.71
CA GLU A 96 12.45 -6.71 -9.27
C GLU A 96 12.44 -7.00 -7.77
N TYR A 97 11.99 -6.05 -6.94
CA TYR A 97 11.88 -6.25 -5.50
C TYR A 97 10.94 -7.40 -5.14
N VAL A 98 9.78 -7.50 -5.80
CA VAL A 98 8.83 -8.59 -5.58
C VAL A 98 9.43 -9.93 -5.99
N ASP A 99 10.16 -9.98 -7.10
CA ASP A 99 10.81 -11.21 -7.56
C ASP A 99 11.98 -11.64 -6.64
N ASP A 100 12.78 -10.70 -6.13
CA ASP A 100 13.77 -10.96 -5.06
C ASP A 100 13.09 -11.51 -3.82
N LEU A 101 11.96 -10.91 -3.40
CA LEU A 101 11.23 -11.36 -2.23
C LEU A 101 10.69 -12.79 -2.42
N ARG A 102 10.17 -13.12 -3.61
CA ARG A 102 9.73 -14.48 -3.97
C ARG A 102 10.91 -15.46 -3.97
N ALA A 103 12.05 -15.09 -4.53
CA ALA A 103 13.25 -15.93 -4.58
C ALA A 103 13.79 -16.22 -3.17
N ARG A 104 13.93 -15.20 -2.33
CA ARG A 104 14.47 -15.32 -0.96
C ARG A 104 13.53 -15.98 0.04
N SER A 105 12.23 -15.95 -0.23
CA SER A 105 11.22 -16.62 0.60
C SER A 105 10.86 -18.02 0.12
N GLY A 106 11.15 -18.36 -1.13
CA GLY A 106 10.66 -19.58 -1.77
C GLY A 106 9.14 -19.56 -2.03
N ASN A 107 8.47 -18.41 -1.87
CA ASN A 107 7.03 -18.27 -1.95
C ASN A 107 6.64 -17.37 -3.14
N ARG A 108 5.89 -17.94 -4.09
CA ARG A 108 5.42 -17.22 -5.29
C ARG A 108 4.19 -16.34 -5.04
N LEU A 109 3.52 -16.49 -3.89
CA LEU A 109 2.29 -15.79 -3.53
C LEU A 109 2.55 -14.39 -2.96
N VAL A 110 3.49 -13.66 -3.53
CA VAL A 110 3.75 -12.25 -3.21
C VAL A 110 3.28 -11.40 -4.38
N TYR A 111 2.43 -10.43 -4.10
CA TYR A 111 1.85 -9.51 -5.08
C TYR A 111 2.06 -8.07 -4.62
N ALA A 112 2.03 -7.13 -5.57
CA ALA A 112 2.04 -5.70 -5.27
C ALA A 112 0.87 -5.00 -5.98
N GLU A 113 0.20 -4.10 -5.27
CA GLU A 113 -0.88 -3.27 -5.78
C GLU A 113 -0.63 -1.80 -5.46
N GLN A 114 -0.99 -0.92 -6.39
CA GLN A 114 -0.71 0.50 -6.27
C GLN A 114 -1.67 1.18 -5.28
N VAL A 115 -1.11 1.76 -4.23
CA VAL A 115 -1.80 2.62 -3.26
C VAL A 115 -0.84 3.71 -2.82
N ASP A 116 -1.13 4.95 -3.21
CA ASP A 116 -0.44 6.11 -2.63
C ASP A 116 -1.20 6.58 -1.37
N LEU A 117 -0.57 6.42 -0.21
CA LEU A 117 -1.12 6.91 1.06
C LEU A 117 -1.15 8.43 1.16
N ALA A 118 -0.55 9.16 0.22
CA ALA A 118 -0.65 10.62 0.11
C ALA A 118 -1.87 11.09 -0.71
N ASP A 119 -2.65 10.18 -1.29
CA ASP A 119 -3.82 10.45 -2.13
C ASP A 119 -5.03 9.60 -1.69
N LEU A 120 -6.08 10.24 -1.14
CA LEU A 120 -7.29 9.55 -0.70
C LEU A 120 -8.01 8.83 -1.85
N TYR A 121 -7.94 9.36 -3.07
CA TYR A 121 -8.56 8.73 -4.23
C TYR A 121 -7.87 7.40 -4.59
N SER A 122 -6.55 7.34 -4.52
CA SER A 122 -5.78 6.10 -4.71
C SER A 122 -6.18 5.04 -3.68
N VAL A 123 -6.27 5.42 -2.40
CA VAL A 123 -6.71 4.53 -1.31
C VAL A 123 -8.13 4.01 -1.56
N ARG A 124 -9.06 4.91 -1.92
CA ARG A 124 -10.44 4.56 -2.23
C ARG A 124 -10.53 3.59 -3.41
N GLN A 125 -9.85 3.88 -4.52
CA GLN A 125 -9.91 3.05 -5.73
C GLN A 125 -9.43 1.62 -5.47
N PHE A 126 -8.36 1.46 -4.70
CA PHE A 126 -7.87 0.15 -4.30
C PHE A 126 -8.87 -0.55 -3.37
N ALA A 127 -9.32 0.14 -2.31
CA ALA A 127 -10.19 -0.47 -1.31
C ALA A 127 -11.56 -0.85 -1.90
N THR A 128 -12.15 -0.03 -2.77
CA THR A 128 -13.39 -0.37 -3.49
C THR A 128 -13.18 -1.56 -4.43
N ARG A 129 -12.07 -1.58 -5.19
CA ARG A 129 -11.73 -2.74 -6.05
C ARG A 129 -11.56 -4.03 -5.23
N TRP A 130 -11.03 -3.94 -4.02
CA TRP A 130 -10.87 -5.11 -3.15
C TRP A 130 -12.22 -5.66 -2.69
N ILE A 131 -13.14 -4.80 -2.25
CA ILE A 131 -14.47 -5.21 -1.77
C ILE A 131 -15.40 -5.64 -2.91
N ASP A 132 -15.28 -5.03 -4.09
CA ASP A 132 -16.13 -5.31 -5.26
C ASP A 132 -15.67 -6.57 -6.03
N ASN A 133 -14.56 -7.18 -5.63
CA ASN A 133 -14.05 -8.37 -6.29
C ASN A 133 -15.02 -9.55 -6.12
N ALA A 134 -15.40 -10.18 -7.23
CA ALA A 134 -16.24 -11.38 -7.25
C ALA A 134 -15.44 -12.56 -7.84
N PRO A 135 -15.17 -13.64 -7.08
CA PRO A 135 -15.58 -13.88 -5.69
C PRO A 135 -14.83 -13.01 -4.66
N PRO A 136 -15.42 -12.76 -3.47
CA PRO A 136 -14.79 -11.95 -2.42
C PRO A 136 -13.37 -12.43 -2.09
N ARG A 137 -12.41 -11.50 -2.06
CA ARG A 137 -11.04 -11.83 -1.67
C ARG A 137 -10.99 -12.08 -0.17
N ARG A 138 -10.35 -13.19 0.20
CA ARG A 138 -10.02 -13.48 1.59
C ARG A 138 -9.06 -12.42 2.15
N LEU A 139 -9.29 -12.00 3.39
CA LEU A 139 -8.45 -11.04 4.10
C LEU A 139 -8.26 -11.48 5.55
N ASP A 140 -7.10 -12.07 5.88
CA ASP A 140 -6.81 -12.55 7.24
C ASP A 140 -6.01 -11.55 8.05
N MET A 141 -5.26 -10.66 7.41
CA MET A 141 -4.40 -9.73 8.13
C MET A 141 -4.19 -8.43 7.37
N VAL A 142 -4.18 -7.32 8.09
CA VAL A 142 -3.80 -6.00 7.60
C VAL A 142 -2.65 -5.48 8.45
N VAL A 143 -1.50 -5.18 7.85
CA VAL A 143 -0.31 -4.65 8.52
C VAL A 143 -0.05 -3.23 8.04
N LEU A 144 -0.22 -2.25 8.93
CA LEU A 144 -0.15 -0.82 8.59
C LEU A 144 1.27 -0.22 8.79
N CYS A 145 2.28 -0.78 8.13
CA CYS A 145 3.69 -0.34 8.27
C CYS A 145 4.05 0.91 7.46
N GLY A 146 3.18 1.40 6.58
CA GLY A 146 3.39 2.62 5.81
C GLY A 146 3.49 3.85 6.72
N SER A 147 4.64 4.52 6.71
CA SER A 147 4.80 5.79 7.41
C SER A 147 5.87 6.68 6.79
N THR A 148 5.69 7.99 6.98
CA THR A 148 6.63 9.03 6.58
C THR A 148 7.01 9.88 7.79
N LEU A 149 8.16 10.53 7.68
CA LEU A 149 8.69 11.44 8.68
C LEU A 149 9.47 12.54 7.97
N VAL A 150 9.14 13.79 8.32
CA VAL A 150 9.94 14.96 7.95
C VAL A 150 11.12 15.10 8.94
N PRO A 151 12.36 15.23 8.46
CA PRO A 151 13.52 15.36 9.35
C PRO A 151 13.48 16.66 10.18
N PRO A 152 14.20 16.71 11.32
CA PRO A 152 14.29 17.92 12.12
C PRO A 152 14.88 19.10 11.32
N GLY A 153 14.18 20.23 11.32
CA GLY A 153 14.54 21.41 10.52
C GLY A 153 14.02 21.41 9.09
N GLY A 154 13.31 20.35 8.67
CA GLY A 154 12.53 20.40 7.43
C GLY A 154 11.27 21.24 7.58
N GLU A 155 10.70 21.66 6.45
CA GLU A 155 9.47 22.46 6.38
C GLU A 155 8.22 21.59 6.26
N ARG A 156 7.07 22.20 6.51
CA ARG A 156 5.76 21.54 6.36
C ARG A 156 5.51 21.23 4.89
N VAL A 157 5.23 19.97 4.61
CA VAL A 157 4.88 19.51 3.26
C VAL A 157 3.40 19.14 3.26
N GLU A 158 2.66 19.67 2.30
CA GLU A 158 1.28 19.30 2.05
C GLU A 158 1.18 18.30 0.89
N THR A 159 0.17 17.45 0.91
CA THR A 159 -0.19 16.62 -0.25
C THR A 159 -0.86 17.46 -1.34
N ALA A 160 -1.05 16.89 -2.53
CA ALA A 160 -1.84 17.53 -3.59
C ALA A 160 -3.28 17.87 -3.16
N GLU A 161 -3.72 17.25 -2.06
CA GLU A 161 -5.02 17.43 -1.45
C GLU A 161 -5.08 18.53 -0.38
N GLY A 162 -3.96 19.20 -0.07
CA GLY A 162 -3.90 20.28 0.92
C GLY A 162 -3.86 19.80 2.37
N VAL A 163 -3.57 18.51 2.60
CA VAL A 163 -3.42 17.93 3.93
C VAL A 163 -1.93 17.78 4.25
N GLU A 164 -1.53 18.02 5.50
CA GLU A 164 -0.15 17.81 5.94
C GLU A 164 0.29 16.35 5.70
N LEU A 165 1.45 16.17 5.05
CA LEU A 165 1.91 14.88 4.52
C LEU A 165 2.05 13.81 5.61
N THR A 166 2.60 14.15 6.77
CA THR A 166 2.80 13.20 7.89
C THR A 166 1.45 12.74 8.44
N TRP A 167 0.52 13.68 8.65
CA TRP A 167 -0.85 13.38 9.08
C TRP A 167 -1.59 12.51 8.06
N MET A 168 -1.50 12.87 6.78
CA MET A 168 -2.14 12.16 5.69
C MET A 168 -1.66 10.71 5.60
N VAL A 169 -0.35 10.50 5.45
CA VAL A 169 0.24 9.16 5.22
C VAL A 169 0.19 8.29 6.48
N ASN A 170 0.50 8.84 7.66
CA ASN A 170 0.61 8.02 8.86
C ASN A 170 -0.75 7.71 9.48
N TYR A 171 -1.73 8.62 9.34
CA TYR A 171 -3.01 8.51 10.02
C TYR A 171 -4.21 8.46 9.07
N LEU A 172 -4.46 9.55 8.33
CA LEU A 172 -5.73 9.72 7.60
C LEU A 172 -5.96 8.65 6.53
N ALA A 173 -4.92 8.29 5.78
CA ALA A 173 -5.00 7.26 4.74
C ALA A 173 -5.29 5.87 5.34
N ASN A 174 -4.72 5.55 6.50
CA ASN A 174 -4.97 4.29 7.19
C ASN A 174 -6.39 4.23 7.79
N PHE A 175 -6.86 5.35 8.35
CA PHE A 175 -8.24 5.53 8.78
C PHE A 175 -9.21 5.27 7.62
N HIS A 176 -8.97 5.91 6.47
CA HIS A 176 -9.80 5.75 5.28
C HIS A 176 -9.77 4.32 4.72
N LEU A 177 -8.57 3.73 4.63
CA LEU A 177 -8.37 2.35 4.16
C LEU A 177 -9.13 1.34 5.01
N LEU A 178 -9.00 1.39 6.34
CA LEU A 178 -9.69 0.47 7.25
C LEU A 178 -11.20 0.73 7.32
N GLY A 179 -11.63 1.98 7.11
CA GLY A 179 -13.04 2.33 6.98
C GLY A 179 -13.69 1.60 5.79
N ILE A 180 -13.09 1.70 4.61
CA ILE A 180 -13.63 1.07 3.38
C ILE A 180 -13.49 -0.46 3.41
N LEU A 181 -12.39 -1.00 3.95
CA LEU A 181 -12.18 -2.46 4.06
C LEU A 181 -13.00 -3.12 5.18
N SER A 182 -13.66 -2.34 6.02
CA SER A 182 -14.44 -2.82 7.17
C SER A 182 -15.44 -3.93 6.81
N PRO A 183 -16.21 -3.87 5.71
CA PRO A 183 -17.09 -4.97 5.30
C PRO A 183 -16.32 -6.27 5.01
N ALA A 184 -15.16 -6.20 4.32
CA ALA A 184 -14.34 -7.37 4.01
C ALA A 184 -13.71 -7.99 5.27
N ILE A 185 -13.33 -7.17 6.25
CA ILE A 185 -12.83 -7.59 7.56
C ILE A 185 -13.92 -8.31 8.35
N ARG A 186 -15.14 -7.75 8.36
CA ARG A 186 -16.29 -8.28 9.11
C ARG A 186 -16.92 -9.52 8.47
N ALA A 187 -16.77 -9.71 7.17
CA ALA A 187 -17.36 -10.83 6.42
C ALA A 187 -16.58 -12.16 6.53
N GLN A 188 -15.38 -12.17 7.12
CA GLN A 188 -14.56 -13.39 7.17
C GLN A 188 -15.19 -14.47 8.08
N PRO A 189 -15.26 -15.74 7.67
CA PRO A 189 -15.83 -16.82 8.48
C PRO A 189 -15.32 -16.90 9.94
N PHE A 190 -16.15 -17.35 10.89
CA PHE A 190 -15.86 -17.30 12.34
C PHE A 190 -14.64 -18.14 12.76
N ASP A 191 -14.33 -19.21 12.01
CA ASP A 191 -13.15 -20.05 12.21
C ASP A 191 -11.85 -19.33 11.85
N ARG A 192 -11.95 -18.26 11.07
CA ARG A 192 -10.82 -17.44 10.65
C ARG A 192 -10.60 -16.32 11.64
N GLU A 193 -9.34 -16.01 11.81
CA GLU A 193 -8.88 -15.01 12.74
C GLU A 193 -8.33 -13.84 11.93
N VAL A 194 -8.95 -12.67 12.07
CA VAL A 194 -8.57 -11.48 11.31
C VAL A 194 -7.77 -10.54 12.20
N ARG A 195 -6.55 -10.19 11.79
CA ARG A 195 -5.66 -9.31 12.57
C ARG A 195 -5.36 -8.00 11.87
N ILE A 196 -5.49 -6.91 12.60
CA ILE A 196 -5.07 -5.58 12.16
C ILE A 196 -3.90 -5.16 13.03
N VAL A 197 -2.70 -5.20 12.47
CA VAL A 197 -1.46 -4.87 13.16
C VAL A 197 -1.11 -3.41 12.86
N VAL A 198 -1.07 -2.59 13.91
CA VAL A 198 -0.86 -1.13 13.84
C VAL A 198 0.47 -0.76 14.50
N PRO A 199 1.54 -0.54 13.71
CA PRO A 199 2.83 -0.11 14.22
C PRO A 199 2.81 1.35 14.71
N THR A 200 3.06 1.53 16.00
CA THR A 200 3.25 2.81 16.67
C THR A 200 4.73 3.06 17.00
N CYS A 201 5.03 4.09 17.78
CA CYS A 201 6.37 4.45 18.25
C CYS A 201 6.24 5.29 19.51
N SER A 202 7.14 5.13 20.48
CA SER A 202 7.22 5.90 21.73
C SER A 202 7.14 7.43 21.57
N SER A 203 7.36 7.97 20.36
CA SER A 203 7.13 9.38 20.03
C SER A 203 5.72 9.88 20.39
N TYR A 204 4.70 9.00 20.44
CA TYR A 204 3.33 9.40 20.83
C TYR A 204 3.27 10.01 22.26
N ILE A 205 4.22 9.63 23.13
CA ILE A 205 4.31 10.15 24.51
C ILE A 205 4.54 11.66 24.49
N ALA A 206 5.38 12.15 23.56
CA ALA A 206 5.71 13.56 23.42
C ALA A 206 4.69 14.37 22.60
N SER A 207 3.58 13.76 22.18
CA SER A 207 2.56 14.44 21.38
C SER A 207 1.85 15.54 22.18
N PRO A 208 1.43 16.66 21.57
CA PRO A 208 0.39 17.49 22.16
C PRO A 208 -0.92 16.69 22.32
N LYS A 209 -1.82 17.16 23.19
CA LYS A 209 -3.18 16.60 23.31
C LYS A 209 -3.98 16.79 22.02
N LEU A 210 -4.93 15.90 21.75
CA LEU A 210 -5.74 15.87 20.52
C LEU A 210 -7.05 16.69 20.65
N ASP A 211 -7.14 17.59 21.62
CA ASP A 211 -8.43 18.14 22.09
C ASP A 211 -9.03 19.24 21.20
N GLY A 212 -8.31 19.73 20.19
CA GLY A 212 -8.76 20.84 19.32
C GLY A 212 -9.07 20.41 17.88
N GLU A 213 -10.16 20.89 17.29
CA GLU A 213 -10.53 20.63 15.88
C GLU A 213 -9.39 20.96 14.89
N ALA A 214 -8.61 22.00 15.15
CA ALA A 214 -7.44 22.35 14.34
C ALA A 214 -6.31 21.31 14.45
N VAL A 215 -6.14 20.68 15.63
CA VAL A 215 -5.16 19.60 15.84
C VAL A 215 -5.53 18.37 15.01
N VAL A 216 -6.83 18.10 14.86
CA VAL A 216 -7.32 16.92 14.14
C VAL A 216 -7.45 17.14 12.63
N THR A 217 -7.79 18.35 12.20
CA THR A 217 -7.87 18.68 10.76
C THR A 217 -6.51 18.90 10.11
N GLY A 218 -5.42 18.89 10.89
CA GLY A 218 -4.08 19.22 10.38
C GLY A 218 -3.88 20.70 10.06
N ALA A 219 -4.84 21.57 10.41
CA ALA A 219 -4.91 22.99 10.08
C ALA A 219 -4.32 23.93 11.15
N ARG A 220 -3.77 23.39 12.24
CA ARG A 220 -3.30 24.19 13.40
C ARG A 220 -1.93 24.86 13.21
N ASP A 221 -1.77 25.70 12.19
CA ASP A 221 -0.55 26.53 12.08
C ASP A 221 -0.80 28.04 12.22
N ASP A 222 -2.03 28.48 12.47
CA ASP A 222 -2.32 29.92 12.65
C ASP A 222 -1.89 30.45 14.04
N LEU A 223 -1.60 29.56 15.00
CA LEU A 223 -1.35 29.93 16.41
C LEU A 223 -0.02 29.39 17.00
N GLU A 224 0.58 28.33 16.45
CA GLU A 224 1.89 27.82 16.88
C GLU A 224 2.73 27.39 15.67
N PRO A 225 4.07 27.58 15.70
CA PRO A 225 4.93 27.19 14.59
C PRO A 225 4.96 25.67 14.44
N TRP A 226 4.71 25.19 13.22
CA TRP A 226 4.79 23.79 12.86
C TRP A 226 6.17 23.20 13.19
N ARG A 227 6.19 22.00 13.79
CA ARG A 227 7.43 21.26 14.10
C ARG A 227 7.34 19.81 13.63
N PRO A 228 8.32 19.31 12.85
CA PRO A 228 8.30 17.93 12.32
C PRO A 228 8.09 16.86 13.39
N GLY A 229 8.81 16.97 14.52
CA GLY A 229 8.72 16.00 15.62
C GLY A 229 7.33 15.98 16.28
N ARG A 230 6.69 17.14 16.46
CA ARG A 230 5.33 17.22 17.03
C ARG A 230 4.29 16.69 16.05
N ALA A 231 4.42 16.98 14.75
CA ALA A 231 3.54 16.44 13.72
C ALA A 231 3.60 14.91 13.65
N TYR A 232 4.80 14.33 13.68
CA TYR A 232 4.98 12.88 13.73
C TYR A 232 4.42 12.26 15.02
N ALA A 233 4.73 12.83 16.18
CA ALA A 233 4.20 12.39 17.47
C ALA A 233 2.66 12.40 17.50
N ARG A 234 2.07 13.49 16.99
CA ARG A 234 0.62 13.65 16.84
C ARG A 234 0.01 12.56 15.97
N SER A 235 0.61 12.27 14.81
CA SER A 235 0.12 11.21 13.91
C SER A 235 0.14 9.82 14.57
N LYS A 236 1.16 9.53 15.39
CA LYS A 236 1.26 8.25 16.11
C LYS A 236 0.26 8.17 17.27
N LEU A 237 0.03 9.25 18.00
CA LEU A 237 -1.01 9.30 19.03
C LEU A 237 -2.41 9.09 18.41
N ALA A 238 -2.70 9.80 17.30
CA ALA A 238 -3.97 9.66 16.59
C ALA A 238 -4.21 8.24 16.09
N MET A 239 -3.18 7.59 15.52
CA MET A 239 -3.28 6.18 15.12
C MET A 239 -3.56 5.24 16.30
N MET A 240 -3.00 5.51 17.48
CA MET A 240 -3.26 4.68 18.66
C MET A 240 -4.69 4.84 19.17
N VAL A 241 -5.18 6.08 19.28
CA VAL A 241 -6.56 6.39 19.67
C VAL A 241 -7.54 5.75 18.67
N PHE A 242 -7.29 5.93 17.38
CA PHE A 242 -8.11 5.32 16.32
C PHE A 242 -8.09 3.80 16.38
N ALA A 243 -6.93 3.16 16.57
CA ALA A 243 -6.86 1.70 16.66
C ALA A 243 -7.72 1.14 17.81
N ARG A 244 -7.74 1.83 18.96
CA ARG A 244 -8.61 1.45 20.09
C ARG A 244 -10.09 1.72 19.82
N ALA A 245 -10.41 2.87 19.23
CA ALA A 245 -11.78 3.19 18.82
C ALA A 245 -12.29 2.18 17.78
N TYR A 246 -11.48 1.84 16.79
CA TYR A 246 -11.79 0.88 15.74
C TYR A 246 -12.06 -0.52 16.31
N GLN A 247 -11.28 -0.96 17.31
CA GLN A 247 -11.56 -2.20 18.04
C GLN A 247 -12.95 -2.17 18.70
N LYS A 248 -13.30 -1.09 19.40
CA LYS A 248 -14.65 -0.92 20.00
C LYS A 248 -15.76 -0.97 18.94
N HIS A 249 -15.55 -0.36 17.78
CA HIS A 249 -16.50 -0.41 16.66
C HIS A 249 -16.65 -1.82 16.07
N LEU A 250 -15.58 -2.61 16.03
CA LEU A 250 -15.64 -4.02 15.63
C LEU A 250 -16.41 -4.85 16.66
N ASP A 251 -16.16 -4.65 17.95
CA ASP A 251 -16.83 -5.41 19.02
C ASP A 251 -18.33 -5.07 19.14
N THR A 252 -18.72 -3.84 18.79
CA THR A 252 -20.14 -3.40 18.78
C THR A 252 -20.92 -3.98 17.60
N TYR A 253 -20.24 -4.39 16.53
CA TYR A 253 -20.89 -4.90 15.34
C TYR A 253 -21.47 -6.31 15.59
N LYS A 254 -22.79 -6.44 15.48
CA LYS A 254 -23.48 -7.73 15.54
C LYS A 254 -23.38 -8.43 14.19
N ARG A 255 -22.77 -9.60 14.18
CA ARG A 255 -22.65 -10.44 12.98
C ARG A 255 -24.01 -11.08 12.65
N PRO A 256 -24.34 -11.32 11.36
CA PRO A 256 -25.53 -12.06 10.96
C PRO A 256 -25.64 -13.46 11.58
N ASP A 257 -24.49 -14.11 11.82
CA ASP A 257 -24.38 -15.44 12.43
C ASP A 257 -24.51 -15.44 13.97
N GLU A 258 -24.76 -14.28 14.60
CA GLU A 258 -24.83 -14.08 16.07
C GLU A 258 -23.57 -14.44 16.89
N LEU A 259 -22.51 -14.88 16.22
CA LEU A 259 -21.21 -15.18 16.82
C LEU A 259 -20.40 -13.89 17.13
N PRO A 260 -19.47 -13.93 18.10
CA PRO A 260 -18.62 -12.79 18.41
C PRO A 260 -17.73 -12.40 17.23
N MET A 261 -17.40 -11.11 17.14
CA MET A 261 -16.45 -10.60 16.14
C MET A 261 -15.10 -11.32 16.29
N ASN A 262 -14.54 -11.79 15.18
CA ASN A 262 -13.26 -12.50 15.07
C ASN A 262 -12.08 -11.59 14.64
N ALA A 263 -12.36 -10.31 14.38
CA ALA A 263 -11.36 -9.31 14.03
C ALA A 263 -10.75 -8.65 15.27
N ARG A 264 -9.42 -8.58 15.35
CA ARG A 264 -8.67 -7.98 16.46
C ARG A 264 -7.64 -6.99 15.96
N VAL A 265 -7.62 -5.81 16.59
CA VAL A 265 -6.61 -4.78 16.40
C VAL A 265 -5.52 -4.95 17.45
N VAL A 266 -4.26 -4.94 17.02
CA VAL A 266 -3.09 -5.05 17.89
C VAL A 266 -2.14 -3.90 17.58
N LEU A 267 -1.82 -3.10 18.59
CA LEU A 267 -0.82 -2.04 18.48
C LEU A 267 0.56 -2.62 18.75
N VAL A 268 1.57 -2.15 18.01
CA VAL A 268 2.94 -2.65 18.15
C VAL A 268 3.94 -1.51 18.20
N ASP A 269 4.78 -1.45 19.23
CA ASP A 269 5.98 -0.61 19.27
C ASP A 269 7.20 -1.47 18.87
N PRO A 270 7.74 -1.29 17.65
CA PRO A 270 8.93 -2.02 17.19
C PRO A 270 10.22 -1.48 17.83
N GLY A 271 10.15 -0.37 18.57
CA GLY A 271 11.30 0.31 19.15
C GLY A 271 12.11 1.12 18.14
N LEU A 272 13.26 1.63 18.59
CA LEU A 272 14.15 2.43 17.76
C LEU A 272 14.99 1.53 16.84
N ALA A 273 14.70 1.59 15.55
CA ALA A 273 15.34 0.74 14.55
C ALA A 273 16.09 1.56 13.50
N ARG A 274 17.15 0.99 12.94
CA ARG A 274 17.93 1.56 11.84
C ARG A 274 17.16 1.47 10.51
N THR A 275 16.13 2.28 10.38
CA THR A 275 15.33 2.43 9.16
C THR A 275 15.79 3.63 8.33
N VAL A 276 15.29 3.71 7.10
CA VAL A 276 15.51 4.88 6.23
C VAL A 276 15.01 6.17 6.90
N SER A 277 13.85 6.11 7.56
CA SER A 277 13.26 7.24 8.29
C SER A 277 14.11 7.65 9.50
N MET A 278 14.58 6.69 10.29
CA MET A 278 15.47 6.97 11.44
C MET A 278 16.80 7.58 11.00
N ARG A 279 17.39 7.04 9.93
CA ARG A 279 18.60 7.61 9.32
C ARG A 279 18.35 9.05 8.90
N ARG A 280 17.28 9.33 8.16
CA ARG A 280 16.93 10.69 7.70
C ARG A 280 16.71 11.65 8.87
N TRP A 281 16.12 11.17 9.97
CA TRP A 281 15.93 11.94 11.20
C TRP A 281 17.26 12.28 11.88
N LEU A 282 18.16 11.30 12.07
CA LEU A 282 19.48 11.50 12.68
C LEU A 282 20.37 12.42 11.85
N THR A 283 20.33 12.32 10.52
CA THR A 283 21.13 13.15 9.62
C THR A 283 20.53 14.55 9.40
N ARG A 284 19.34 14.81 9.96
CA ARG A 284 18.54 16.03 9.72
C ARG A 284 18.29 16.31 8.23
N GLY A 285 18.35 15.27 7.39
CA GLY A 285 18.25 15.40 5.94
C GLY A 285 19.42 16.09 5.24
N SER A 286 20.54 16.36 5.91
CA SER A 286 21.71 17.03 5.34
C SER A 286 22.84 16.05 4.96
N LEU A 287 23.67 16.43 3.97
CA LEU A 287 24.85 15.64 3.57
C LEU A 287 25.93 15.60 4.66
N VAL A 288 26.13 16.72 5.38
CA VAL A 288 27.05 16.77 6.53
C VAL A 288 26.57 15.85 7.64
N GLY A 289 25.26 15.87 7.94
CA GLY A 289 24.66 14.93 8.89
C GLY A 289 24.82 13.47 8.45
N LEU A 290 24.76 13.18 7.15
CA LEU A 290 25.01 11.85 6.61
C LEU A 290 26.46 11.41 6.82
N LEU A 291 27.43 12.29 6.57
CA LEU A 291 28.85 12.01 6.85
C LEU A 291 29.07 11.72 8.33
N LEU A 292 28.52 12.55 9.22
CA LEU A 292 28.60 12.32 10.67
C LEU A 292 27.95 10.99 11.08
N TYR A 293 26.80 10.64 10.51
CA TYR A 293 26.16 9.36 10.75
C TYR A 293 27.04 8.17 10.33
N LEU A 294 27.79 8.28 9.23
CA LEU A 294 28.70 7.24 8.77
C LEU A 294 29.92 7.12 9.69
N VAL A 295 30.51 8.24 10.12
CA VAL A 295 31.63 8.26 11.07
C VAL A 295 31.22 7.63 12.42
N PHE A 296 30.02 7.97 12.91
CA PHE A 296 29.48 7.45 14.16
C PHE A 296 28.58 6.21 13.98
N TYR A 297 28.70 5.51 12.85
CA TYR A 297 27.84 4.37 12.54
C TYR A 297 27.93 3.26 13.58
N PHE A 298 29.10 3.07 14.21
CA PHE A 298 29.27 2.12 15.31
C PHE A 298 28.25 2.35 16.44
N PHE A 299 28.02 3.61 16.84
CA PHE A 299 27.04 3.92 17.89
C PHE A 299 25.61 3.68 17.41
N ALA A 300 25.29 4.02 16.17
CA ALA A 300 24.00 3.69 15.58
C ALA A 300 23.78 2.17 15.54
N TRP A 301 24.79 1.39 15.14
CA TRP A 301 24.75 -0.07 15.14
C TRP A 301 24.60 -0.66 16.54
N LEU A 302 25.28 -0.08 17.53
CA LEU A 302 25.28 -0.55 18.91
C LEU A 302 23.93 -0.31 19.59
N PHE A 303 23.39 0.91 19.51
CA PHE A 303 22.19 1.32 20.26
C PHE A 303 20.86 1.13 19.53
N LEU A 304 20.85 1.09 18.20
CA LEU A 304 19.62 0.91 17.43
C LEU A 304 19.46 -0.54 16.95
N LYS A 305 18.19 -0.98 16.94
CA LYS A 305 17.83 -2.29 16.41
C LYS A 305 18.10 -2.41 14.92
N SER A 306 18.39 -3.62 14.46
CA SER A 306 18.26 -3.92 13.03
C SER A 306 16.77 -3.91 12.64
N PRO A 307 16.42 -3.62 11.39
CA PRO A 307 15.03 -3.72 10.93
C PRO A 307 14.42 -5.12 11.16
N HIS A 308 15.23 -6.17 11.07
CA HIS A 308 14.80 -7.54 11.35
C HIS A 308 14.45 -7.77 12.83
N MET A 309 15.26 -7.25 13.76
CA MET A 309 14.96 -7.34 15.18
C MET A 309 13.75 -6.49 15.58
N ALA A 310 13.59 -5.33 14.95
CA ALA A 310 12.41 -4.48 15.14
C ALA A 310 11.12 -5.12 14.58
N ALA A 311 11.23 -5.95 13.55
CA ALA A 311 10.10 -6.70 13.00
C ALA A 311 9.60 -7.81 13.94
N GLN A 312 10.37 -8.23 14.94
CA GLN A 312 10.01 -9.33 15.84
C GLN A 312 8.71 -9.05 16.60
N SER A 313 8.51 -7.84 17.13
CA SER A 313 7.25 -7.47 17.79
C SER A 313 6.04 -7.52 16.83
N LEU A 314 6.25 -7.17 15.56
CA LEU A 314 5.20 -7.24 14.52
C LEU A 314 4.88 -8.68 14.16
N LEU A 315 5.90 -9.53 14.07
CA LEU A 315 5.77 -10.96 13.82
C LEU A 315 5.08 -11.67 14.98
N TYR A 316 5.41 -11.31 16.23
CA TYR A 316 4.69 -11.79 17.42
C TYR A 316 3.22 -11.36 17.36
N ALA A 317 2.94 -10.08 17.07
CA ALA A 317 1.57 -9.59 16.89
C ALA A 317 0.81 -10.31 15.77
N ALA A 318 1.49 -10.72 14.71
CA ALA A 318 0.92 -11.43 13.58
C ALA A 318 0.68 -12.93 13.87
N MET A 319 1.58 -13.58 14.62
CA MET A 319 1.59 -15.04 14.76
C MET A 319 1.03 -15.55 16.09
N ASP A 320 1.17 -14.80 17.18
CA ASP A 320 0.87 -15.33 18.51
C ASP A 320 -0.62 -15.62 18.71
N GLY A 321 -0.99 -16.88 18.96
CA GLY A 321 -2.39 -17.31 19.04
C GLY A 321 -3.19 -16.66 20.19
N SER A 322 -2.53 -16.23 21.26
CA SER A 322 -3.20 -15.56 22.39
C SER A 322 -3.68 -14.16 22.03
N LEU A 323 -3.05 -13.52 21.05
CA LEU A 323 -3.46 -12.19 20.57
C LEU A 323 -4.76 -12.23 19.75
N GLY A 324 -5.11 -13.39 19.23
CA GLY A 324 -6.37 -13.64 18.52
C GLY A 324 -7.57 -13.88 19.39
N ARG A 325 -7.34 -14.35 20.62
CA ARG A 325 -8.37 -14.75 21.57
C ARG A 325 -8.40 -13.72 22.70
N GLY A 326 -9.58 -13.23 23.08
CA GLY A 326 -9.72 -12.20 24.12
C GLY A 326 -9.86 -10.77 23.59
N PRO A 327 -9.64 -9.74 24.42
CA PRO A 327 -9.85 -8.34 24.05
C PRO A 327 -8.80 -7.86 23.04
N GLY A 328 -9.23 -7.06 22.07
CA GLY A 328 -8.31 -6.35 21.17
C GLY A 328 -7.81 -5.03 21.78
N GLY A 329 -7.07 -4.24 21.00
CA GLY A 329 -6.54 -2.94 21.45
C GLY A 329 -5.31 -3.03 22.37
N ARG A 330 -4.68 -4.20 22.43
CA ARG A 330 -3.45 -4.46 23.20
C ARG A 330 -2.24 -3.82 22.54
N LEU A 331 -1.31 -3.32 23.34
CA LEU A 331 -0.05 -2.76 22.89
C LEU A 331 1.09 -3.75 23.17
N ILE A 332 1.83 -4.10 22.13
CA ILE A 332 2.93 -5.05 22.18
C ILE A 332 4.25 -4.33 21.98
N LYS A 333 5.22 -4.59 22.85
CA LYS A 333 6.59 -4.10 22.75
C LYS A 333 7.55 -5.17 23.21
N GLU A 334 8.68 -5.39 22.52
CA GLU A 334 9.61 -6.50 22.83
C GLU A 334 8.94 -7.88 22.95
N CYS A 335 7.95 -8.18 22.10
CA CYS A 335 7.16 -9.42 22.15
C CYS A 335 6.45 -9.67 23.50
N ILE A 336 6.20 -8.62 24.29
CA ILE A 336 5.39 -8.66 25.52
C ILE A 336 4.28 -7.61 25.44
N GLU A 337 3.18 -7.86 26.13
CA GLU A 337 2.11 -6.89 26.32
C GLU A 337 2.56 -5.80 27.30
N VAL A 338 2.30 -4.54 26.95
CA VAL A 338 2.65 -3.36 27.74
C VAL A 338 1.51 -2.37 27.77
N ASP A 339 1.39 -1.65 28.87
CA ASP A 339 0.39 -0.60 29.02
C ASP A 339 0.76 0.67 28.24
N CYS A 340 -0.26 1.41 27.81
CA CYS A 340 -0.08 2.73 27.23
C CYS A 340 0.36 3.72 28.31
N ALA A 341 1.51 4.37 28.10
CA ALA A 341 2.01 5.40 29.01
C ALA A 341 1.10 6.64 29.15
N ARG A 342 0.21 6.89 28.18
CA ARG A 342 -0.74 8.02 28.20
C ARG A 342 -2.16 7.53 28.36
N LYS A 343 -2.91 8.19 29.25
CA LYS A 343 -4.33 7.93 29.51
C LYS A 343 -5.23 8.45 28.38
N ASP A 344 -4.81 9.50 27.69
CA ASP A 344 -5.54 10.12 26.57
C ASP A 344 -5.79 9.13 25.40
N VAL A 345 -5.06 8.01 25.35
CA VAL A 345 -5.28 6.95 24.34
C VAL A 345 -6.59 6.20 24.58
N ASP A 346 -7.06 6.15 25.82
CA ASP A 346 -8.29 5.48 26.25
C ASP A 346 -9.50 6.42 26.38
N ASP A 347 -9.30 7.72 26.18
CA ASP A 347 -10.36 8.73 26.31
C ASP A 347 -11.36 8.63 25.14
N GLU A 348 -12.62 8.34 25.47
CA GLU A 348 -13.70 8.16 24.50
C GLU A 348 -14.12 9.46 23.83
N GLU A 349 -14.06 10.59 24.53
CA GLU A 349 -14.43 11.90 23.99
C GLU A 349 -13.40 12.34 22.95
N VAL A 350 -12.12 12.10 23.23
CA VAL A 350 -11.02 12.35 22.29
C VAL A 350 -11.16 11.44 21.07
N ALA A 351 -11.44 10.15 21.27
CA ALA A 351 -11.64 9.20 20.19
C ALA A 351 -12.81 9.58 19.27
N LYS A 352 -13.95 9.97 19.84
CA LYS A 352 -15.14 10.40 19.09
C LYS A 352 -14.88 11.66 18.29
N LYS A 353 -14.29 12.70 18.92
CA LYS A 353 -13.90 13.94 18.23
C LYS A 353 -12.92 13.67 17.11
N LEU A 354 -11.92 12.83 17.36
CA LEU A 354 -10.93 12.42 16.36
C LEU A 354 -11.59 11.76 15.15
N TRP A 355 -12.51 10.84 15.40
CA TRP A 355 -13.25 10.12 14.37
C TRP A 355 -14.11 11.07 13.51
N GLU A 356 -14.99 11.84 14.14
CA GLU A 356 -15.92 12.75 13.43
C GLU A 356 -15.19 13.80 12.60
N SER A 357 -14.09 14.36 13.12
CA SER A 357 -13.30 15.35 12.38
C SER A 357 -12.46 14.72 11.27
N SER A 358 -12.03 13.46 11.42
CA SER A 358 -11.37 12.71 10.33
C SER A 358 -12.35 12.44 9.18
N ASP A 359 -13.57 12.00 9.49
CA ASP A 359 -14.63 11.80 8.49
C ASP A 359 -14.99 13.10 7.77
N LYS A 360 -15.21 14.20 8.51
CA LYS A 360 -15.48 15.53 7.92
C LYS A 360 -14.32 16.02 7.05
N LEU A 361 -13.07 15.76 7.45
CA LEU A 361 -11.89 16.13 6.66
C LEU A 361 -11.86 15.35 5.34
N ILE A 362 -12.06 14.03 5.39
CA ILE A 362 -12.10 13.18 4.19
C ILE A 362 -13.23 13.62 3.26
N GLU A 363 -14.45 13.82 3.78
CA GLU A 363 -15.60 14.22 2.98
C GLU A 363 -15.35 15.54 2.24
N ARG A 364 -14.79 16.54 2.94
CA ARG A 364 -14.42 17.83 2.36
C ARG A 364 -13.36 17.67 1.27
N VAL A 365 -12.25 17.00 1.59
CA VAL A 365 -11.12 16.80 0.67
C VAL A 365 -11.59 16.06 -0.58
N GLU A 366 -12.35 14.98 -0.44
CA GLU A 366 -12.82 14.21 -1.58
C GLU A 366 -13.80 14.97 -2.45
N LYS A 367 -14.69 15.80 -1.87
CA LYS A 367 -15.59 16.68 -2.62
C LYS A 367 -14.79 17.71 -3.43
N GLU A 368 -13.84 18.39 -2.79
CA GLU A 368 -12.97 19.37 -3.46
C GLU A 368 -12.17 18.73 -4.60
N GLN A 369 -11.59 17.56 -4.34
CA GLN A 369 -10.81 16.83 -5.34
C GLN A 369 -11.68 16.23 -6.45
N ALA A 370 -12.91 15.82 -6.16
CA ALA A 370 -13.86 15.38 -7.19
C ALA A 370 -14.20 16.53 -8.15
N VAL A 371 -14.40 17.75 -7.63
CA VAL A 371 -14.62 18.95 -8.46
C VAL A 371 -13.38 19.27 -9.29
N LYS A 372 -12.18 19.25 -8.69
CA LYS A 372 -10.91 19.46 -9.41
C LYS A 372 -10.70 18.44 -10.52
N ARG A 373 -10.92 17.14 -10.25
CA ARG A 373 -10.82 16.06 -11.25
C ARG A 373 -11.86 16.20 -12.36
N ALA A 374 -13.10 16.56 -12.04
CA ALA A 374 -14.14 16.79 -13.05
C ALA A 374 -13.79 17.96 -13.97
N ARG A 375 -13.23 19.04 -13.41
CA ARG A 375 -12.70 20.17 -14.19
C ARG A 375 -11.52 19.75 -15.07
N ALA A 376 -10.54 19.05 -14.52
CA ALA A 376 -9.38 18.56 -15.26
C ALA A 376 -9.79 17.62 -16.40
N LYS A 377 -10.75 16.72 -16.17
CA LYS A 377 -11.31 15.83 -17.20
C LYS A 377 -11.97 16.62 -18.33
N ARG A 378 -12.78 17.64 -18.00
CA ARG A 378 -13.40 18.53 -19.02
C ARG A 378 -12.36 19.31 -19.82
N GLU A 379 -11.30 19.79 -19.16
CA GLU A 379 -10.20 20.47 -19.85
C GLU A 379 -9.41 19.53 -20.75
N GLN A 380 -9.20 18.28 -20.34
CA GLN A 380 -8.55 17.25 -21.16
C GLN A 380 -9.41 16.85 -22.36
N GLU A 381 -10.71 16.62 -22.17
CA GLU A 381 -11.66 16.32 -23.25
C GLU A 381 -11.70 17.46 -24.29
N LYS A 382 -11.70 18.72 -23.84
CA LYS A 382 -11.60 19.88 -24.73
C LYS A 382 -10.29 19.90 -25.52
N LYS A 383 -9.15 19.65 -24.87
CA LYS A 383 -7.84 19.57 -25.55
C LYS A 383 -7.78 18.42 -26.55
N GLU A 384 -8.36 17.27 -26.22
CA GLU A 384 -8.44 16.12 -27.14
C GLU A 384 -9.37 16.43 -28.32
N GLU A 385 -10.47 17.15 -28.11
CA GLU A 385 -11.37 17.60 -29.18
C GLU A 385 -10.70 18.65 -30.08
N GLU A 386 -10.00 19.63 -29.51
CA GLU A 386 -9.21 20.63 -30.24
C GLU A 386 -8.08 19.97 -31.02
N ALA A 387 -7.36 19.01 -30.44
CA ALA A 387 -6.33 18.24 -31.13
C ALA A 387 -6.90 17.39 -32.28
N LYS A 388 -8.08 16.78 -32.10
CA LYS A 388 -8.79 16.05 -33.17
C LYS A 388 -9.23 16.99 -34.30
N LYS A 389 -9.75 18.17 -33.97
CA LYS A 389 -10.12 19.19 -34.96
C LYS A 389 -8.91 19.71 -35.72
N ALA A 390 -7.80 19.98 -35.02
CA ALA A 390 -6.54 20.39 -35.66
C ALA A 390 -6.01 19.31 -36.60
N ALA A 391 -5.96 18.04 -36.16
CA ALA A 391 -5.55 16.93 -37.01
C ALA A 391 -6.46 16.75 -38.23
N GLN A 392 -7.78 16.98 -38.09
CA GLN A 392 -8.72 16.95 -39.20
C GLN A 392 -8.49 18.09 -40.19
N VAL A 393 -8.15 19.29 -39.71
CA VAL A 393 -7.79 20.42 -40.58
C VAL A 393 -6.50 20.11 -41.33
N ASP A 394 -5.47 19.59 -40.66
CA ASP A 394 -4.20 19.19 -41.28
C ASP A 394 -4.40 18.10 -42.36
N GLU A 395 -5.29 17.13 -42.11
CA GLU A 395 -5.64 16.09 -43.07
C GLU A 395 -6.37 16.66 -44.30
N ILE A 396 -7.31 17.60 -44.08
CA ILE A 396 -8.01 18.30 -45.16
C ILE A 396 -7.02 19.14 -45.98
N GLU A 397 -6.09 19.86 -45.33
CA GLU A 397 -5.06 20.64 -46.02
C GLU A 397 -4.11 19.74 -46.83
N ALA A 398 -3.73 18.58 -46.30
CA ALA A 398 -2.94 17.58 -47.02
C ALA A 398 -3.69 17.03 -48.25
N LEU A 399 -4.97 16.70 -48.11
CA LEU A 399 -5.83 16.28 -49.23
C LEU A 399 -5.96 17.38 -50.30
N VAL A 400 -6.21 18.62 -49.90
CA VAL A 400 -6.30 19.77 -50.80
C VAL A 400 -4.96 20.03 -51.50
N GLY A 401 -3.84 19.92 -50.79
CA GLY A 401 -2.49 20.00 -51.36
C GLY A 401 -2.22 18.92 -52.40
N THR A 402 -2.69 17.70 -52.15
CA THR A 402 -2.59 16.56 -53.07
C THR A 402 -3.45 16.78 -54.32
N ILE A 403 -4.67 17.28 -54.16
CA ILE A 403 -5.57 17.64 -55.27
C ILE A 403 -4.97 18.76 -56.12
N LYS A 404 -4.39 19.80 -55.50
CA LYS A 404 -3.71 20.90 -56.21
C LYS A 404 -2.51 20.38 -57.02
N LYS A 405 -1.70 19.48 -56.45
CA LYS A 405 -0.59 18.83 -57.17
C LYS A 405 -1.07 17.94 -58.32
N GLY A 406 -2.19 17.23 -58.14
CA GLY A 406 -2.84 16.44 -59.19
C GLY A 406 -3.36 17.30 -60.35
N LYS A 407 -4.04 18.41 -60.05
CA LYS A 407 -4.51 19.37 -61.07
C LYS A 407 -3.37 20.07 -61.81
N ALA A 408 -2.28 20.39 -61.13
CA ALA A 408 -1.09 20.96 -61.78
C ALA A 408 -0.37 19.96 -62.71
N LYS A 409 -0.45 18.65 -62.44
CA LYS A 409 -0.01 17.60 -63.36
C LYS A 409 -0.92 17.50 -64.59
N GLN A 410 -2.25 17.52 -64.41
CA GLN A 410 -3.20 17.50 -65.54
C GLN A 410 -3.13 18.76 -66.41
N ALA A 411 -2.84 19.94 -65.84
CA ALA A 411 -2.66 21.18 -66.60
C ALA A 411 -1.38 21.21 -67.46
N LYS A 412 -0.41 20.31 -67.22
CA LYS A 412 0.79 20.15 -68.05
C LYS A 412 0.61 19.13 -69.20
N GLU A 413 -0.51 18.42 -69.26
CA GLU A 413 -0.85 17.45 -70.31
C GLU A 413 -2.08 17.93 -71.11
N VAL A 414 -1.97 19.04 -71.84
CA VAL A 414 -2.87 19.34 -72.98
C VAL A 414 -2.03 19.87 -74.16
N PRO A 415 -2.01 19.19 -75.33
CA PRO A 415 -1.14 19.53 -76.45
C PRO A 415 -1.74 20.59 -77.39
N LYS A 416 -0.87 21.44 -77.96
CA LYS A 416 -1.16 22.29 -79.13
C LYS A 416 -0.71 21.55 -80.39
N ASN A 417 -1.61 21.25 -81.33
CA ASN A 417 -1.38 21.67 -82.72
C ASN A 417 -2.63 21.61 -83.62
N SER A 418 -2.49 22.29 -84.76
CA SER A 418 -3.52 22.87 -85.59
C SER A 418 -3.56 22.26 -87.01
N LYS A 419 -4.74 22.38 -87.65
CA LYS A 419 -5.01 22.57 -89.10
C LYS A 419 -4.54 21.52 -90.13
N LYS A 420 -5.54 20.92 -90.80
CA LYS A 420 -5.89 20.98 -92.26
C LYS A 420 -6.24 19.60 -92.86
N GLY A 421 -7.38 19.52 -93.55
CA GLY A 421 -7.69 18.41 -94.48
C GLY A 421 -9.17 18.40 -94.87
N LYS A 422 -9.46 18.56 -96.15
CA LYS A 422 -10.77 18.75 -96.80
C LYS A 422 -11.52 17.43 -97.05
N SER A 423 -12.86 17.55 -97.17
CA SER A 423 -13.81 16.78 -98.03
C SER A 423 -13.98 15.27 -97.74
N THR A 424 -15.14 14.61 -97.78
CA THR A 424 -16.44 14.78 -98.46
C THR A 424 -17.41 13.73 -97.88
N GLY A 425 -18.72 13.99 -97.91
CA GLY A 425 -19.70 12.94 -98.27
C GLY A 425 -20.55 12.30 -97.18
N ASN A 426 -21.81 12.75 -97.15
CA ASN A 426 -23.06 11.99 -96.92
C ASN A 426 -23.32 11.21 -95.61
N GLY A 427 -24.41 11.64 -94.96
CA GLY A 427 -25.58 10.77 -94.83
C GLY A 427 -25.98 10.31 -93.42
N ALA A 428 -27.25 10.63 -93.09
CA ALA A 428 -28.13 10.00 -92.09
C ALA A 428 -28.12 10.51 -90.62
N LYS A 429 -29.31 10.97 -90.24
CA LYS A 429 -29.87 11.31 -88.91
C LYS A 429 -30.51 10.01 -88.32
N PRO A 430 -31.11 10.00 -87.11
CA PRO A 430 -30.57 10.23 -85.75
C PRO A 430 -30.97 9.09 -84.78
N THR A 431 -30.53 9.13 -83.51
CA THR A 431 -31.38 8.76 -82.33
C THR A 431 -30.74 9.21 -81.02
N GLN A 432 -31.54 9.84 -80.16
CA GLN A 432 -31.22 10.31 -78.80
C GLN A 432 -31.08 9.15 -77.80
N PRO A 433 -30.62 9.42 -76.57
CA PRO A 433 -31.59 9.31 -75.48
C PRO A 433 -31.55 10.43 -74.41
N ALA A 434 -32.66 10.45 -73.67
CA ALA A 434 -33.19 11.44 -72.74
C ALA A 434 -32.70 11.26 -71.27
N PRO A 435 -33.11 12.15 -70.32
CA PRO A 435 -32.34 12.47 -69.10
C PRO A 435 -32.94 11.99 -67.75
N PHE A 436 -32.07 12.05 -66.72
CA PHE A 436 -32.22 12.39 -65.28
C PHE A 436 -33.46 12.00 -64.43
N ASN A 437 -33.19 11.16 -63.40
CA ASN A 437 -33.52 11.16 -61.94
C ASN A 437 -34.98 11.32 -61.43
N PRO A 438 -35.40 10.60 -60.34
CA PRO A 438 -35.41 11.25 -59.01
C PRO A 438 -35.34 10.35 -57.72
N SER A 439 -34.98 11.00 -56.61
CA SER A 439 -35.51 10.93 -55.21
C SER A 439 -35.46 9.67 -54.31
N GLN A 440 -34.73 9.83 -53.18
CA GLN A 440 -35.05 9.59 -51.74
C GLN A 440 -35.91 8.39 -51.27
N CYS A 441 -35.42 7.66 -50.24
CA CYS A 441 -36.13 7.36 -48.97
C CYS A 441 -35.26 6.52 -47.98
N HIS A 442 -35.17 6.95 -46.71
CA HIS A 442 -34.74 6.17 -45.51
C HIS A 442 -35.96 5.46 -44.87
N PRO A 443 -35.83 4.42 -44.00
CA PRO A 443 -35.80 4.62 -42.51
C PRO A 443 -35.04 3.49 -41.71
N VAL A 444 -34.31 3.72 -40.59
CA VAL A 444 -34.70 3.76 -39.14
C VAL A 444 -34.27 2.52 -38.29
N PHE A 445 -33.42 2.78 -37.27
CA PHE A 445 -33.32 2.24 -35.88
C PHE A 445 -32.54 0.97 -35.44
N PHE A 446 -31.65 1.23 -34.46
CA PHE A 446 -31.31 0.54 -33.18
C PHE A 446 -30.98 -0.97 -33.15
N THR A 447 -29.78 -1.33 -32.67
CA THR A 447 -29.52 -1.94 -31.34
C THR A 447 -28.04 -2.34 -31.14
N ALA A 448 -27.67 -2.44 -29.87
CA ALA A 448 -26.36 -2.70 -29.30
C ALA A 448 -25.68 -4.02 -29.69
N LYS A 449 -24.33 -4.03 -29.75
CA LYS A 449 -23.43 -4.82 -28.86
C LYS A 449 -21.99 -4.80 -29.38
N LEU A 450 -21.11 -4.23 -28.56
CA LEU A 450 -19.70 -4.61 -28.52
C LEU A 450 -19.60 -6.12 -28.26
N ARG A 451 -19.00 -6.87 -29.18
CA ARG A 451 -18.49 -8.23 -28.91
C ARG A 451 -17.13 -8.41 -29.60
N ARG A 452 -16.11 -8.59 -28.76
CA ARG A 452 -14.77 -9.02 -29.13
C ARG A 452 -14.83 -10.40 -29.82
N PRO A 453 -13.94 -10.73 -30.75
CA PRO A 453 -13.82 -12.09 -31.27
C PRO A 453 -13.18 -13.02 -30.21
N PRO A 454 -13.55 -14.32 -30.20
CA PRO A 454 -13.02 -15.31 -29.26
C PRO A 454 -11.71 -15.92 -29.79
N PHE A 455 -10.73 -16.06 -28.90
CA PHE A 455 -9.56 -16.91 -29.11
C PHE A 455 -9.84 -18.24 -28.40
N ASN A 456 -10.22 -19.27 -29.17
CA ASN A 456 -10.15 -20.68 -28.79
C ASN A 456 -8.94 -21.26 -29.53
N ALA A 457 -7.90 -21.74 -28.84
CA ALA A 457 -7.77 -23.03 -28.16
C ALA A 457 -7.25 -24.14 -29.10
N LEU A 458 -6.11 -24.73 -28.75
CA LEU A 458 -5.64 -26.12 -28.95
C LEU A 458 -4.34 -26.24 -28.13
N SER A 459 -4.32 -26.91 -26.97
CA SER A 459 -4.08 -28.36 -26.73
C SER A 459 -2.68 -28.54 -26.10
N GLY A 460 -2.45 -29.29 -25.01
CA GLY A 460 -3.34 -30.16 -24.25
C GLY A 460 -2.65 -30.80 -23.03
N SER A 461 -3.44 -31.62 -22.31
CA SER A 461 -3.13 -32.74 -21.40
C SER A 461 -2.04 -32.54 -20.33
N GLN A 462 -2.29 -32.78 -19.04
CA GLN A 462 -2.65 -34.09 -18.49
C GLN A 462 -3.51 -34.01 -17.21
N SER A 463 -4.39 -35.01 -17.10
CA SER A 463 -5.19 -35.55 -15.98
C SER A 463 -4.44 -35.69 -14.64
N SER A 464 -5.06 -35.63 -13.44
CA SER A 464 -6.13 -36.50 -12.92
C SER A 464 -6.73 -35.96 -11.58
N PRO A 465 -7.84 -36.52 -11.04
CA PRO A 465 -8.81 -35.83 -10.19
C PRO A 465 -8.80 -36.24 -8.71
N VAL A 466 -9.39 -35.40 -7.83
CA VAL A 466 -10.18 -35.86 -6.68
C VAL A 466 -11.37 -34.91 -6.48
N ALA A 467 -12.57 -35.48 -6.60
CA ALA A 467 -13.84 -34.85 -6.28
C ALA A 467 -14.19 -35.11 -4.81
N HIS A 468 -14.82 -34.15 -4.15
CA HIS A 468 -15.95 -34.41 -3.25
C HIS A 468 -16.76 -33.11 -3.11
N GLY A 469 -17.96 -33.12 -3.71
CA GLY A 469 -18.96 -32.10 -3.50
C GLY A 469 -19.75 -32.35 -2.22
N TYR A 470 -20.39 -31.30 -1.71
CA TYR A 470 -21.60 -31.45 -0.92
C TYR A 470 -22.61 -30.39 -1.34
N VAL A 471 -23.81 -30.91 -1.62
CA VAL A 471 -25.01 -30.27 -2.11
C VAL A 471 -25.84 -29.77 -0.93
N TYR A 472 -26.41 -28.60 -1.11
CA TYR A 472 -27.46 -27.98 -0.28
C TYR A 472 -28.74 -28.85 -0.28
N GLN A 473 -29.32 -29.10 0.89
CA GLN A 473 -30.75 -29.43 1.01
C GLN A 473 -31.34 -28.72 2.23
N ASP A 474 -32.23 -27.78 1.94
CA ASP A 474 -33.23 -27.23 2.87
C ASP A 474 -34.39 -28.23 3.01
N ALA A 475 -34.93 -28.38 4.23
CA ALA A 475 -36.35 -28.62 4.49
C ALA A 475 -36.68 -28.59 6.01
N PRO A 476 -37.95 -28.31 6.40
CA PRO A 476 -38.30 -27.61 7.63
C PRO A 476 -39.06 -28.46 8.67
N GLY A 477 -39.30 -27.90 9.86
CA GLY A 477 -40.35 -28.38 10.79
C GLY A 477 -39.91 -28.44 12.26
N GLY A 478 -40.50 -27.59 13.10
CA GLY A 478 -40.15 -27.48 14.53
C GLY A 478 -40.95 -28.36 15.48
N SER A 479 -40.55 -28.38 16.76
CA SER A 479 -41.47 -28.31 17.91
C SER A 479 -40.72 -28.13 19.25
N LYS A 480 -41.22 -27.17 20.04
CA LYS A 480 -41.44 -27.09 21.51
C LYS A 480 -40.52 -27.81 22.53
N LYS A 481 -39.99 -26.95 23.43
CA LYS A 481 -40.05 -26.93 24.92
C LYS A 481 -39.16 -27.83 25.80
N SER A 482 -38.78 -27.20 26.93
CA SER A 482 -38.18 -27.68 28.19
C SER A 482 -36.66 -27.86 28.18
N GLY A 483 -35.84 -27.46 29.15
CA GLY A 483 -36.09 -26.85 30.46
C GLY A 483 -35.15 -27.45 31.53
N VAL A 484 -33.93 -26.88 31.69
CA VAL A 484 -33.14 -26.74 32.96
C VAL A 484 -32.56 -28.05 33.59
N PRO A 485 -31.50 -28.06 34.44
CA PRO A 485 -30.15 -27.46 34.37
C PRO A 485 -28.96 -28.42 34.74
N ARG A 486 -27.74 -27.88 34.64
CA ARG A 486 -26.51 -28.05 35.49
C ARG A 486 -26.00 -29.47 35.84
N LEU A 487 -24.73 -29.69 35.49
CA LEU A 487 -23.62 -29.89 36.44
C LEU A 487 -22.40 -29.11 35.97
#